data_AF-A0A1A8EHA6-F1
#
_entry.id   AF-A0A1A8EHA6-F1
#
_cell.length_a   1.000
_cell.length_b   1.000
_cell.length_c   1.000
_cell.angle_alpha   90.00
_cell.angle_beta   90.00
_cell.angle_gamma   90.00
#
_symmetry.space_group_name_H-M   'P 1'
#
loop_
_entity.id
_entity.type
_entity.pdbx_description
1 polymer ?
#
loop_
_entity_poly.entity_id
_entity_poly.type
_entity_poly.pdbx_seq_one_letter_code
_entity_poly.pdbx_strand_id
1 'polypeptide(L)'
;AGFLDKACGRPELQTILEESGSRNKPFITLDQFTTFLNTKQRDPRLNEVLYPPLKKEQVRQIMENYESPSHLDRDQISLKAFSNYLAGEENNIVPPEKLDLMDDMNQPLSNYFINSSHNTYLTVGQLTGMSSVEMYRQVLLTGCRCIELDCWKGRLPDEEPYITHGFTMTTEISFKEVLEAIAESAFKTSNYPVILSFENHVDSPTQQAKMAEYCKTIFGDALLINPLEKFPLVPEQPLP
;
A
#
# COMPACT_ATOMS: atom_id res chain seq x y z
N ALA A 1 -17.23 29.90 -18.26
CA ALA A 1 -16.16 29.79 -17.25
C ALA A 1 -16.81 29.55 -15.90
N GLY A 2 -16.51 28.42 -15.26
CA GLY A 2 -16.98 28.08 -13.92
C GLY A 2 -16.34 28.98 -12.85
N PHE A 3 -16.72 28.79 -11.58
CA PHE A 3 -16.11 29.50 -10.46
C PHE A 3 -14.59 29.27 -10.39
N LEU A 4 -14.14 28.02 -10.53
CA LEU A 4 -12.72 27.65 -10.47
C LEU A 4 -11.89 28.31 -11.57
N ASP A 5 -12.40 28.36 -12.81
CA ASP A 5 -11.72 29.02 -13.94
C ASP A 5 -11.48 30.53 -13.68
N LYS A 6 -12.35 31.17 -12.89
CA LYS A 6 -12.23 32.59 -12.53
C LYS A 6 -11.36 32.80 -11.29
N ALA A 7 -11.40 31.86 -10.36
CA ALA A 7 -10.68 31.93 -9.10
C ALA A 7 -9.20 31.55 -9.25
N CYS A 8 -8.87 30.65 -10.19
CA CYS A 8 -7.52 30.15 -10.41
C CYS A 8 -7.18 30.21 -11.90
N GLY A 9 -6.40 31.23 -12.29
CA GLY A 9 -5.84 31.30 -13.63
C GLY A 9 -4.79 30.21 -13.82
N ARG A 10 -4.87 29.48 -14.94
CA ARG A 10 -3.99 28.36 -15.29
C ARG A 10 -3.20 28.64 -16.59
N PRO A 11 -2.34 29.67 -16.61
CA PRO A 11 -1.60 30.07 -17.83
C PRO A 11 -0.69 28.96 -18.38
N GLU A 12 -0.20 28.08 -17.51
CA GLU A 12 0.65 26.95 -17.89
C GLU A 12 -0.09 25.93 -18.77
N LEU A 13 -1.41 25.78 -18.61
CA LEU A 13 -2.20 24.89 -19.47
C LEU A 13 -2.26 25.41 -20.91
N GLN A 14 -2.27 26.73 -21.06
CA GLN A 14 -2.20 27.34 -22.39
C GLN A 14 -0.82 27.12 -23.02
N THR A 15 0.27 27.28 -22.25
CA THR A 15 1.62 26.96 -22.72
C THR A 15 1.74 25.51 -23.19
N ILE A 16 1.23 24.54 -22.42
CA ILE A 16 1.26 23.12 -22.79
C ILE A 16 0.42 22.85 -24.05
N LEU A 17 -0.73 23.50 -24.20
CA LEU A 17 -1.56 23.38 -25.41
C LEU A 17 -0.84 23.95 -26.65
N GLU A 18 -0.13 25.07 -26.49
CA GLU A 18 0.67 25.69 -27.54
C GLU A 18 1.84 24.80 -27.97
N GLU A 19 2.57 24.22 -27.01
CA GLU A 19 3.63 23.23 -27.24
C GLU A 19 3.10 21.96 -27.91
N SER A 20 1.84 21.61 -27.67
CA SER A 20 1.13 20.51 -28.34
C SER A 20 0.70 20.86 -29.78
N GLY A 21 1.00 22.07 -30.26
CA GLY A 21 0.85 22.47 -31.65
C GLY A 21 -0.32 23.41 -31.95
N SER A 22 -1.00 23.97 -30.94
CA SER A 22 -2.15 24.87 -31.17
C SER A 22 -1.78 26.12 -31.98
N ARG A 23 -0.53 26.62 -31.82
CA ARG A 23 -0.01 27.84 -32.46
C ARG A 23 -0.96 29.03 -32.26
N ASN A 24 -1.22 29.39 -31.00
CA ASN A 24 -2.13 30.46 -30.55
C ASN A 24 -3.62 30.23 -30.83
N LYS A 25 -4.02 29.01 -31.23
CA LYS A 25 -5.43 28.63 -31.32
C LYS A 25 -5.94 28.16 -29.96
N PRO A 26 -7.23 28.38 -29.64
CA PRO A 26 -7.82 27.91 -28.39
C PRO A 26 -8.14 26.39 -28.41
N PHE A 27 -7.59 25.64 -29.36
CA PHE A 27 -7.81 24.21 -29.57
C PHE A 27 -6.61 23.56 -30.27
N ILE A 28 -6.52 22.23 -30.17
CA ILE A 28 -5.66 21.39 -31.03
C ILE A 28 -6.53 20.38 -31.79
N THR A 29 -6.00 19.84 -32.90
CA THR A 29 -6.71 18.83 -33.70
C THR A 29 -6.60 17.44 -33.08
N LEU A 30 -7.46 16.51 -33.49
CA LEU A 30 -7.39 15.09 -33.13
C LEU A 30 -6.00 14.50 -33.40
N ASP A 31 -5.36 14.87 -34.51
CA ASP A 31 -4.01 14.40 -34.86
C ASP A 31 -2.93 14.93 -33.92
N GLN A 32 -3.04 16.21 -33.55
CA GLN A 32 -2.14 16.84 -32.58
C GLN A 32 -2.32 16.24 -31.19
N PHE A 33 -3.57 16.00 -30.78
CA PHE A 33 -3.86 15.38 -29.49
C PHE A 33 -3.41 13.90 -29.47
N THR A 34 -3.64 13.14 -30.55
CA THR A 34 -3.12 11.78 -30.69
C THR A 34 -1.59 11.74 -30.60
N THR A 35 -0.92 12.71 -31.23
CA THR A 35 0.54 12.85 -31.14
C THR A 35 0.97 13.17 -29.71
N PHE A 36 0.29 14.11 -29.05
CA PHE A 36 0.55 14.47 -27.66
C PHE A 36 0.44 13.25 -26.74
N LEU A 37 -0.64 12.46 -26.83
CA LEU A 37 -0.82 11.27 -26.01
C LEU A 37 0.28 10.22 -26.24
N ASN A 38 0.60 9.92 -27.49
CA ASN A 38 1.55 8.87 -27.83
C ASN A 38 3.02 9.26 -27.65
N THR A 39 3.35 10.55 -27.61
CA THR A 39 4.74 11.03 -27.55
C THR A 39 5.10 11.77 -26.25
N LYS A 40 4.14 12.38 -25.57
CA LYS A 40 4.36 13.15 -24.33
C LYS A 40 3.80 12.44 -23.10
N GLN A 41 2.61 11.86 -23.20
CA GLN A 41 1.97 11.19 -22.06
C GLN A 41 2.37 9.73 -21.91
N ARG A 42 2.79 9.07 -22.99
CA ARG A 42 3.22 7.68 -22.98
C ARG A 42 4.56 7.51 -22.27
N ASP A 43 4.65 6.54 -21.37
CA ASP A 43 5.92 6.07 -20.82
C ASP A 43 6.74 5.34 -21.92
N PRO A 44 7.90 5.87 -22.34
CA PRO A 44 8.69 5.31 -23.43
C PRO A 44 9.35 3.96 -23.07
N ARG A 45 9.31 3.54 -21.81
CA ARG A 45 9.85 2.25 -21.37
C ARG A 45 8.90 1.08 -21.64
N LEU A 46 7.62 1.36 -21.90
CA LEU A 46 6.60 0.33 -22.11
C LEU A 46 6.71 -0.29 -23.50
N ASN A 47 6.64 -1.63 -23.53
CA ASN A 47 6.67 -2.39 -24.77
C ASN A 47 5.47 -2.03 -25.67
N GLU A 48 5.72 -1.74 -26.94
CA GLU A 48 4.70 -1.29 -27.90
C GLU A 48 3.71 -2.38 -28.33
N VAL A 49 4.05 -3.66 -28.17
CA VAL A 49 3.14 -4.77 -28.47
C VAL A 49 2.17 -4.99 -27.31
N LEU A 50 2.69 -4.97 -26.07
CA LEU A 50 1.88 -5.14 -24.87
C LEU A 50 1.03 -3.90 -24.56
N TYR A 51 1.59 -2.71 -24.80
CA TYR A 51 0.95 -1.42 -24.59
C TYR A 51 0.98 -0.64 -25.91
N PRO A 52 0.09 -0.94 -26.88
CA PRO A 52 0.11 -0.25 -28.17
C PRO A 52 -0.19 1.25 -28.03
N PRO A 53 0.36 2.08 -28.94
CA PRO A 53 -0.02 3.49 -29.01
C PRO A 53 -1.52 3.61 -29.36
N LEU A 54 -2.14 4.67 -28.86
CA LEU A 54 -3.55 4.95 -29.10
C LEU A 54 -3.79 5.25 -30.58
N LYS A 55 -4.82 4.60 -31.14
CA LYS A 55 -5.33 4.90 -32.48
C LYS A 55 -6.24 6.12 -32.45
N LYS A 56 -6.40 6.80 -33.59
CA LYS A 56 -7.22 8.03 -33.68
C LYS A 56 -8.65 7.80 -33.22
N GLU A 57 -9.23 6.64 -33.51
CA GLU A 57 -10.59 6.27 -33.11
C GLU A 57 -10.72 6.19 -31.59
N GLN A 58 -9.69 5.66 -30.90
CA GLN A 58 -9.66 5.59 -29.44
C GLN A 58 -9.47 6.97 -28.82
N VAL A 59 -8.60 7.82 -29.41
CA VAL A 59 -8.42 9.20 -28.96
C VAL A 59 -9.72 10.01 -29.14
N ARG A 60 -10.47 9.75 -30.21
CA ARG A 60 -11.80 10.37 -30.41
C ARG A 60 -12.78 9.98 -29.30
N GLN A 61 -12.82 8.70 -28.92
CA GLN A 61 -13.66 8.23 -27.79
C GLN A 61 -13.28 8.91 -26.47
N ILE A 62 -11.99 9.12 -26.21
CA ILE A 62 -11.55 9.90 -25.04
C ILE A 62 -12.07 11.34 -25.14
N MET A 63 -11.96 11.98 -26.31
CA MET A 63 -12.47 13.35 -26.50
C MET A 63 -13.96 13.47 -26.23
N GLU A 64 -14.77 12.45 -26.55
CA GLU A 64 -16.22 12.42 -26.30
C GLU A 64 -16.58 12.56 -24.81
N ASN A 65 -15.68 12.15 -23.89
CA ASN A 65 -15.89 12.30 -22.44
C ASN A 65 -15.73 13.75 -21.96
N TYR A 66 -15.01 14.59 -22.71
CA TYR A 66 -14.56 15.90 -22.25
C TYR A 66 -15.10 17.08 -23.07
N GLU A 67 -15.43 16.85 -24.34
CA GLU A 67 -15.66 17.89 -25.32
C GLU A 67 -17.10 17.94 -25.84
N SER A 68 -17.51 19.12 -26.27
CA SER A 68 -18.81 19.40 -26.86
C SER A 68 -18.94 18.83 -28.29
N PRO A 69 -20.16 18.42 -28.73
CA PRO A 69 -20.39 17.90 -30.08
C PRO A 69 -19.88 18.82 -31.20
N SER A 70 -20.00 20.14 -31.04
CA SER A 70 -19.56 21.11 -32.06
C SER A 70 -18.04 21.14 -32.28
N HIS A 71 -17.24 20.76 -31.30
CA HIS A 71 -15.79 20.62 -31.44
C HIS A 71 -15.41 19.21 -31.92
N LEU A 72 -16.15 18.19 -31.46
CA LEU A 72 -16.00 16.81 -31.93
C LEU A 72 -16.27 16.69 -33.44
N ASP A 73 -17.30 17.36 -33.97
CA ASP A 73 -17.62 17.38 -35.41
C ASP A 73 -16.48 17.97 -36.27
N ARG A 74 -15.60 18.76 -35.66
CA ARG A 74 -14.45 19.41 -36.30
C ARG A 74 -13.13 18.73 -35.95
N ASP A 75 -13.16 17.61 -35.22
CA ASP A 75 -11.99 16.89 -34.72
C ASP A 75 -11.05 17.79 -33.92
N GLN A 76 -11.62 18.59 -33.01
CA GLN A 76 -10.91 19.56 -32.19
C GLN A 76 -11.15 19.32 -30.71
N ILE A 77 -10.12 19.51 -29.89
CA ILE A 77 -10.22 19.57 -28.43
C ILE A 77 -9.85 20.98 -27.98
N SER A 78 -10.76 21.63 -27.27
CA SER A 78 -10.58 22.98 -26.72
C SER A 78 -9.63 22.99 -25.53
N LEU A 79 -9.08 24.15 -25.18
CA LEU A 79 -8.28 24.32 -23.95
C LEU A 79 -9.01 23.82 -22.70
N LYS A 80 -10.33 24.02 -22.62
CA LYS A 80 -11.13 23.57 -21.49
C LYS A 80 -11.22 22.04 -21.43
N ALA A 81 -11.54 21.38 -22.54
CA ALA A 81 -11.61 19.93 -22.58
C ALA A 81 -10.22 19.30 -22.36
N PHE A 82 -9.17 19.89 -22.92
CA PHE A 82 -7.78 19.49 -22.67
C PHE A 82 -7.40 19.59 -21.19
N SER A 83 -7.78 20.70 -20.52
CA SER A 83 -7.59 20.86 -19.07
C SER A 83 -8.32 19.78 -18.27
N ASN A 84 -9.55 19.44 -18.67
CA ASN A 84 -10.33 18.42 -17.99
C ASN A 84 -9.73 17.03 -18.21
N TYR A 85 -9.25 16.72 -19.42
CA TYR A 85 -8.53 15.49 -19.72
C TYR A 85 -7.27 15.34 -18.85
N LEU A 86 -6.47 16.41 -18.71
CA LEU A 86 -5.24 16.36 -17.91
C LEU A 86 -5.51 16.03 -16.43
N ALA A 87 -6.68 16.39 -15.92
CA ALA A 87 -7.15 16.07 -14.57
C ALA A 87 -8.08 14.84 -14.52
N GLY A 88 -8.27 14.16 -15.64
CA GLY A 88 -9.18 13.05 -15.83
C GLY A 88 -8.58 11.70 -15.46
N GLU A 89 -9.44 10.68 -15.41
CA GLU A 89 -9.05 9.33 -14.98
C GLU A 89 -8.09 8.66 -15.96
N GLU A 90 -8.19 8.97 -17.26
CA GLU A 90 -7.33 8.44 -18.32
C GLU A 90 -5.90 9.02 -18.29
N ASN A 91 -5.65 10.08 -17.50
CA ASN A 91 -4.35 10.74 -17.37
C ASN A 91 -3.78 10.66 -15.94
N ASN A 92 -4.15 9.63 -15.19
CA ASN A 92 -3.61 9.39 -13.85
C ASN A 92 -2.10 9.14 -13.88
N ILE A 93 -1.40 9.67 -12.87
CA ILE A 93 0.06 9.55 -12.74
C ILE A 93 0.51 8.11 -12.44
N VAL A 94 -0.31 7.35 -11.72
CA VAL A 94 -0.08 5.94 -11.44
C VAL A 94 -1.05 5.13 -12.29
N PRO A 95 -0.55 4.21 -13.15
CA PRO A 95 -1.42 3.32 -13.90
C PRO A 95 -2.17 2.39 -12.92
N PRO A 96 -3.48 2.18 -13.10
CA PRO A 96 -4.28 1.35 -12.18
C PRO A 96 -3.72 -0.05 -11.95
N GLU A 97 -3.08 -0.65 -12.96
CA GLU A 97 -2.50 -1.99 -12.88
C GLU A 97 -1.37 -2.08 -11.84
N LYS A 98 -0.71 -0.96 -11.50
CA LYS A 98 0.30 -0.93 -10.43
C LYS A 98 -0.30 -0.86 -9.03
N LEU A 99 -1.60 -0.59 -8.91
CA LEU A 99 -2.31 -0.60 -7.63
C LEU A 99 -2.89 -1.98 -7.33
N ASP A 100 -3.01 -2.84 -8.34
CA ASP A 100 -3.40 -4.23 -8.20
C ASP A 100 -2.22 -5.12 -7.76
N LEU A 101 -2.54 -6.22 -7.08
CA LEU A 101 -1.56 -7.23 -6.71
C LEU A 101 -1.17 -8.06 -7.95
N MET A 102 -0.07 -7.67 -8.61
CA MET A 102 0.39 -8.30 -9.85
C MET A 102 1.71 -9.06 -9.73
N ASP A 103 2.38 -8.98 -8.59
CA ASP A 103 3.65 -9.69 -8.37
C ASP A 103 3.41 -11.21 -8.26
N ASP A 104 4.41 -12.00 -8.66
CA ASP A 104 4.38 -13.46 -8.46
C ASP A 104 4.59 -13.77 -6.98
N MET A 105 3.51 -14.20 -6.31
CA MET A 105 3.49 -14.52 -4.88
C MET A 105 3.79 -16.01 -4.59
N ASN A 106 4.37 -16.74 -5.56
CA ASN A 106 4.75 -18.16 -5.42
C ASN A 106 6.28 -18.38 -5.33
N GLN A 107 7.08 -17.33 -5.37
CA GLN A 107 8.51 -17.40 -5.05
C GLN A 107 8.71 -17.68 -3.54
N PRO A 108 9.87 -18.23 -3.12
CA PRO A 108 10.21 -18.40 -1.71
C PRO A 108 10.14 -17.09 -0.92
N LEU A 109 9.74 -17.14 0.35
CA LEU A 109 9.60 -15.95 1.21
C LEU A 109 10.84 -15.02 1.24
N SER A 110 12.04 -15.57 1.09
CA SER A 110 13.30 -14.80 1.04
C SER A 110 13.43 -13.85 -0.16
N ASN A 111 12.56 -13.98 -1.16
CA ASN A 111 12.62 -13.20 -2.40
C ASN A 111 11.79 -11.91 -2.33
N TYR A 112 11.10 -11.64 -1.22
CA TYR A 112 10.25 -10.47 -1.06
C TYR A 112 10.79 -9.51 -0.02
N PHE A 113 10.58 -8.22 -0.26
CA PHE A 113 10.66 -7.23 0.79
C PHE A 113 9.39 -7.30 1.65
N ILE A 114 9.57 -7.45 2.96
CA ILE A 114 8.47 -7.58 3.92
C ILE A 114 8.38 -6.28 4.72
N ASN A 115 7.23 -5.62 4.65
CA ASN A 115 6.95 -4.43 5.47
C ASN A 115 6.99 -4.84 6.96
N SER A 116 7.89 -4.22 7.73
CA SER A 116 8.27 -4.67 9.07
C SER A 116 8.32 -3.51 10.04
N SER A 117 7.85 -3.74 11.27
CA SER A 117 7.82 -2.77 12.36
C SER A 117 8.74 -3.20 13.50
N HIS A 118 9.46 -2.22 14.05
CA HIS A 118 10.35 -2.39 15.19
C HIS A 118 9.77 -1.69 16.42
N ASN A 119 9.84 -2.32 17.59
CA ASN A 119 9.19 -1.93 18.84
C ASN A 119 7.74 -1.50 18.62
N THR A 120 6.96 -2.37 17.98
CA THR A 120 5.61 -2.08 17.48
C THR A 120 4.66 -1.55 18.56
N TYR A 121 4.88 -1.95 19.81
CA TYR A 121 4.08 -1.50 20.95
C TYR A 121 4.28 -0.01 21.28
N LEU A 122 5.42 0.61 20.95
CA LEU A 122 5.72 2.00 21.28
C LEU A 122 5.02 2.99 20.36
N THR A 123 4.35 3.97 20.96
CA THR A 123 3.65 5.04 20.25
C THR A 123 4.45 6.33 20.12
N VAL A 124 5.46 6.51 20.99
CA VAL A 124 6.31 7.69 21.08
C VAL A 124 7.76 7.22 21.34
N GLY A 125 8.67 8.14 21.64
CA GLY A 125 10.11 7.88 21.78
C GLY A 125 10.49 6.69 22.69
N GLN A 126 11.67 6.14 22.43
CA GLN A 126 12.15 4.86 22.96
C GLN A 126 12.32 4.80 24.50
N LEU A 127 12.46 5.94 25.19
CA LEU A 127 12.83 5.96 26.61
C LEU A 127 11.67 6.27 27.56
N THR A 128 10.71 7.08 27.12
CA THR A 128 9.58 7.56 27.94
C THR A 128 8.25 7.47 27.18
N GLY A 129 8.23 6.70 26.08
CA GLY A 129 7.06 6.56 25.23
C GLY A 129 5.98 5.71 25.86
N MET A 130 4.73 5.94 25.47
CA MET A 130 3.64 5.06 25.86
C MET A 130 3.62 3.83 24.97
N SER A 131 3.39 2.67 25.57
CA SER A 131 3.06 1.42 24.89
C SER A 131 1.55 1.30 24.69
N SER A 132 1.10 0.78 23.54
CA SER A 132 -0.32 0.66 23.22
C SER A 132 -0.65 -0.62 22.45
N VAL A 133 -1.67 -1.35 22.91
CA VAL A 133 -2.28 -2.46 22.18
C VAL A 133 -2.81 -2.01 20.82
N GLU A 134 -3.36 -0.80 20.75
CA GLU A 134 -3.94 -0.25 19.52
C GLU A 134 -2.91 -0.07 18.41
N MET A 135 -1.64 0.13 18.77
CA MET A 135 -0.59 0.29 17.78
C MET A 135 -0.40 -0.96 16.93
N TYR A 136 -0.60 -2.16 17.49
CA TYR A 136 -0.59 -3.40 16.71
C TYR A 136 -1.71 -3.44 15.67
N ARG A 137 -2.92 -2.99 16.01
CA ARG A 137 -4.03 -2.90 15.04
C ARG A 137 -3.67 -1.95 13.91
N GLN A 138 -3.26 -0.74 14.25
CA GLN A 138 -2.94 0.31 13.27
C GLN A 138 -1.80 -0.13 12.34
N VAL A 139 -0.73 -0.70 12.89
CA VAL A 139 0.42 -1.18 12.10
C VAL A 139 0.00 -2.28 11.14
N LEU A 140 -0.79 -3.26 11.57
CA LEU A 140 -1.30 -4.32 10.70
C LEU A 140 -2.24 -3.77 9.61
N LEU A 141 -3.09 -2.79 9.94
CA LEU A 141 -3.98 -2.11 8.98
C LEU A 141 -3.22 -1.33 7.90
N THR A 142 -2.00 -0.84 8.17
CA THR A 142 -1.16 -0.23 7.11
C THR A 142 -0.58 -1.25 6.13
N GLY A 143 -0.76 -2.55 6.38
CA GLY A 143 -0.21 -3.64 5.58
C GLY A 143 1.14 -4.18 6.10
N CYS A 144 1.59 -3.77 7.28
CA CYS A 144 2.78 -4.34 7.92
C CYS A 144 2.59 -5.84 8.18
N ARG A 145 3.62 -6.66 7.90
CA ARG A 145 3.60 -8.14 7.96
C ARG A 145 4.62 -8.72 8.94
N CYS A 146 5.47 -7.92 9.57
CA CYS A 146 6.36 -8.37 10.64
C CYS A 146 6.27 -7.37 11.81
N ILE A 147 5.94 -7.88 12.99
CA ILE A 147 5.71 -7.06 14.19
C ILE A 147 6.47 -7.63 15.38
N GLU A 148 6.91 -6.75 16.26
CA GLU A 148 7.78 -7.08 17.38
C GLU A 148 7.04 -7.10 18.73
N LEU A 149 7.40 -8.07 19.58
CA LEU A 149 6.80 -8.30 20.89
C LEU A 149 7.90 -8.55 21.94
N ASP A 150 8.21 -7.51 22.72
CA ASP A 150 9.17 -7.59 23.83
C ASP A 150 8.48 -8.13 25.07
N CYS A 151 8.57 -9.45 25.27
CA CYS A 151 7.77 -10.17 26.26
C CYS A 151 8.51 -10.27 27.60
N TRP A 152 7.87 -9.84 28.68
CA TRP A 152 8.42 -9.83 30.03
C TRP A 152 7.58 -10.65 31.01
N LYS A 153 8.25 -11.17 32.04
CA LYS A 153 7.63 -12.01 33.06
C LYS A 153 6.59 -11.26 33.89
N GLY A 154 5.44 -11.86 34.08
CA GLY A 154 4.39 -11.38 34.95
C GLY A 154 4.80 -11.34 36.42
N ARG A 155 4.14 -10.45 37.17
CA ARG A 155 4.34 -10.26 38.61
C ARG A 155 3.27 -11.01 39.41
N LEU A 156 3.62 -11.43 40.63
CA LEU A 156 2.67 -12.05 41.56
C LEU A 156 1.56 -11.05 41.96
N PRO A 157 0.32 -11.51 42.19
CA PRO A 157 -0.11 -12.91 42.20
C PRO A 157 -0.58 -13.47 40.84
N ASP A 158 -0.84 -12.62 39.85
CA ASP A 158 -1.55 -13.02 38.62
C ASP A 158 -0.63 -13.67 37.57
N GLU A 159 0.68 -13.42 37.64
CA GLU A 159 1.69 -13.99 36.74
C GLU A 159 1.30 -13.84 35.25
N GLU A 160 0.69 -12.71 34.87
CA GLU A 160 0.36 -12.37 33.48
C GLU A 160 1.57 -11.76 32.77
N PRO A 161 2.04 -12.36 31.66
CA PRO A 161 3.08 -11.75 30.83
C PRO A 161 2.63 -10.40 30.26
N TYR A 162 3.58 -9.49 30.11
CA TYR A 162 3.33 -8.16 29.58
C TYR A 162 4.38 -7.77 28.54
N ILE A 163 4.09 -6.72 27.77
CA ILE A 163 4.99 -6.16 26.77
C ILE A 163 5.42 -4.75 27.18
N THR A 164 6.72 -4.47 27.10
CA THR A 164 7.31 -3.15 27.34
C THR A 164 8.75 -3.09 26.83
N HIS A 165 9.31 -1.87 26.76
CA HIS A 165 10.74 -1.69 26.48
C HIS A 165 11.54 -1.79 27.79
N GLY A 166 12.37 -2.82 27.90
CA GLY A 166 13.08 -3.18 29.14
C GLY A 166 13.90 -2.04 29.75
N PHE A 167 13.87 -1.94 31.08
CA PHE A 167 14.67 -0.97 31.86
C PHE A 167 14.47 0.50 31.48
N THR A 168 13.32 0.85 30.88
CA THR A 168 12.95 2.22 30.53
C THR A 168 11.72 2.70 31.31
N MET A 169 11.27 3.93 31.06
CA MET A 169 10.06 4.51 31.67
C MET A 169 8.82 4.36 30.79
N THR A 170 8.82 3.37 29.87
CA THR A 170 7.67 3.10 29.00
C THR A 170 6.54 2.43 29.78
N THR A 171 5.30 2.62 29.33
CA THR A 171 4.16 1.90 29.92
C THR A 171 4.19 0.42 29.54
N GLU A 172 3.48 -0.40 30.29
CA GLU A 172 3.36 -1.83 30.06
C GLU A 172 1.95 -2.12 29.51
N ILE A 173 1.84 -3.11 28.63
CA ILE A 173 0.56 -3.56 28.08
C ILE A 173 0.43 -5.08 28.21
N SER A 174 -0.79 -5.59 28.31
CA SER A 174 -1.06 -7.01 28.46
C SER A 174 -0.64 -7.79 27.21
N PHE A 175 0.16 -8.85 27.39
CA PHE A 175 0.53 -9.74 26.29
C PHE A 175 -0.72 -10.37 25.63
N LYS A 176 -1.69 -10.79 26.44
CA LYS A 176 -2.93 -11.41 25.97
C LYS A 176 -3.75 -10.45 25.09
N GLU A 177 -3.93 -9.21 25.54
CA GLU A 177 -4.68 -8.19 24.78
C GLU A 177 -3.99 -7.85 23.46
N VAL A 178 -2.65 -7.88 23.42
CA VAL A 178 -1.88 -7.71 22.19
C VAL A 178 -2.14 -8.85 21.20
N LEU A 179 -2.14 -10.11 21.65
CA LEU A 179 -2.46 -11.24 20.76
C LEU A 179 -3.89 -11.16 20.22
N GLU A 180 -4.86 -10.76 21.05
CA GLU A 180 -6.26 -10.57 20.64
C GLU A 180 -6.37 -9.46 19.57
N ALA A 181 -5.68 -8.35 19.75
CA ALA A 181 -5.62 -7.26 18.78
C ALA A 181 -4.99 -7.67 17.44
N ILE A 182 -3.92 -8.47 17.50
CA ILE A 182 -3.27 -9.06 16.32
C ILE A 182 -4.24 -9.98 15.59
N ALA A 183 -4.87 -10.94 16.30
CA ALA A 183 -5.81 -11.88 15.70
C ALA A 183 -6.98 -11.18 15.00
N GLU A 184 -7.46 -10.08 15.58
CA GLU A 184 -8.52 -9.26 15.00
C GLU A 184 -8.11 -8.56 13.69
N SER A 185 -6.86 -8.12 13.57
CA SER A 185 -6.43 -7.17 12.53
C SER A 185 -5.46 -7.73 11.50
N ALA A 186 -4.81 -8.88 11.78
CA ALA A 186 -3.74 -9.46 10.99
C ALA A 186 -4.09 -9.57 9.50
N PHE A 187 -5.32 -9.97 9.18
CA PHE A 187 -5.74 -10.27 7.81
C PHE A 187 -6.81 -9.32 7.24
N LYS A 188 -7.06 -8.16 7.88
CA LYS A 188 -8.09 -7.21 7.40
C LYS A 188 -7.71 -6.49 6.10
N THR A 189 -6.43 -6.21 5.89
CA THR A 189 -5.94 -5.44 4.73
C THR A 189 -5.00 -6.22 3.82
N SER A 190 -4.57 -7.41 4.23
CA SER A 190 -3.74 -8.31 3.44
C SER A 190 -3.89 -9.75 3.91
N ASN A 191 -4.05 -10.68 2.96
CA ASN A 191 -4.19 -12.12 3.23
C ASN A 191 -2.84 -12.86 3.37
N TYR A 192 -1.72 -12.14 3.24
CA TYR A 192 -0.36 -12.70 3.31
C TYR A 192 0.10 -12.93 4.75
N PRO A 193 1.04 -13.87 4.98
CA PRO A 193 1.46 -14.28 6.31
C PRO A 193 2.00 -13.12 7.17
N VAL A 194 1.79 -13.24 8.47
CA VAL A 194 2.31 -12.29 9.48
C VAL A 194 3.37 -13.01 10.32
N ILE A 195 4.51 -12.34 10.53
CA ILE A 195 5.62 -12.79 11.36
C ILE A 195 5.52 -12.09 12.71
N LEU A 196 5.52 -12.88 13.78
CA LEU A 196 5.59 -12.39 15.15
C LEU A 196 7.04 -12.53 15.64
N SER A 197 7.75 -11.41 15.73
CA SER A 197 9.12 -11.35 16.25
C SER A 197 9.08 -11.27 17.77
N PHE A 198 9.29 -12.40 18.44
CA PHE A 198 9.32 -12.48 19.89
C PHE A 198 10.71 -12.16 20.43
N GLU A 199 10.84 -11.05 21.14
CA GLU A 199 11.98 -10.79 22.03
C GLU A 199 11.62 -11.28 23.43
N ASN A 200 12.08 -12.49 23.79
CA ASN A 200 11.58 -13.20 24.97
C ASN A 200 12.49 -13.03 26.20
N HIS A 201 12.01 -12.27 27.20
CA HIS A 201 12.63 -12.09 28.52
C HIS A 201 11.91 -12.84 29.64
N VAL A 202 10.95 -13.71 29.31
CA VAL A 202 10.24 -14.53 30.31
C VAL A 202 11.14 -15.68 30.74
N ASP A 203 11.60 -15.67 32.00
CA ASP A 203 12.57 -16.63 32.54
C ASP A 203 11.93 -17.85 33.24
N SER A 204 10.60 -17.89 33.37
CA SER A 204 9.85 -18.98 34.00
C SER A 204 9.23 -19.92 32.97
N PRO A 205 9.51 -21.24 33.00
CA PRO A 205 8.86 -22.22 32.13
C PRO A 205 7.33 -22.20 32.23
N THR A 206 6.78 -21.96 33.43
CA THR A 206 5.34 -21.89 33.65
C THR A 206 4.71 -20.73 32.88
N GLN A 207 5.35 -19.55 32.91
CA GLN A 207 4.84 -18.38 32.18
C GLN A 207 5.08 -18.49 30.68
N GLN A 208 6.19 -19.09 30.23
CA GLN A 208 6.39 -19.39 28.81
C GLN A 208 5.34 -20.35 28.27
N ALA A 209 4.99 -21.40 29.04
CA ALA A 209 3.91 -22.30 28.67
C ALA A 209 2.55 -21.58 28.58
N LYS A 210 2.29 -20.62 29.47
CA LYS A 210 1.10 -19.75 29.42
C LYS A 210 1.08 -18.89 28.15
N MET A 211 2.21 -18.31 27.73
CA MET A 211 2.29 -17.58 26.46
C MET A 211 2.01 -18.48 25.26
N ALA A 212 2.59 -19.68 25.23
CA ALA A 212 2.36 -20.65 24.16
C ALA A 212 0.88 -21.07 24.07
N GLU A 213 0.22 -21.24 25.22
CA GLU A 213 -1.22 -21.55 25.28
C GLU A 213 -2.08 -20.39 24.77
N TYR A 214 -1.74 -19.15 25.11
CA TYR A 214 -2.41 -17.98 24.55
C TYR A 214 -2.26 -17.90 23.02
N CYS A 215 -1.06 -18.11 22.47
CA CYS A 215 -0.87 -18.15 21.02
C CYS A 215 -1.76 -19.21 20.36
N LYS A 216 -1.78 -20.44 20.89
CA LYS A 216 -2.61 -21.53 20.36
C LYS A 216 -4.10 -21.24 20.45
N THR A 217 -4.55 -20.71 21.59
CA THR A 217 -5.96 -20.47 21.84
C THR A 217 -6.50 -19.28 21.03
N ILE A 218 -5.73 -18.19 20.98
CA ILE A 218 -6.18 -16.93 20.37
C ILE A 218 -6.07 -16.98 18.85
N PHE A 219 -4.96 -17.50 18.30
CA PHE A 219 -4.78 -17.58 16.86
C PHE A 219 -5.42 -18.82 16.24
N GLY A 220 -5.62 -19.90 17.02
CA GLY A 220 -6.23 -21.13 16.54
C GLY A 220 -5.52 -21.67 15.30
N ASP A 221 -6.31 -21.98 14.27
CA ASP A 221 -5.82 -22.53 12.99
C ASP A 221 -4.91 -21.57 12.21
N ALA A 222 -4.94 -20.26 12.50
CA ALA A 222 -4.05 -19.30 11.85
C ALA A 222 -2.60 -19.40 12.35
N LEU A 223 -2.36 -20.08 13.49
CA LEU A 223 -1.01 -20.33 13.98
C LEU A 223 -0.41 -21.55 13.28
N LEU A 224 0.64 -21.32 12.49
CA LEU A 224 1.39 -22.40 11.85
C LEU A 224 2.23 -23.16 12.89
N ILE A 225 1.70 -24.26 13.41
CA ILE A 225 2.34 -25.07 14.46
C ILE A 225 3.23 -26.22 13.94
N ASN A 226 3.00 -26.67 12.71
CA ASN A 226 3.75 -27.75 12.08
C ASN A 226 4.28 -27.29 10.72
N PRO A 227 5.44 -27.80 10.26
CA PRO A 227 5.92 -27.55 8.91
C PRO A 227 4.89 -27.97 7.86
N LEU A 228 4.84 -27.25 6.74
CA LEU A 228 4.03 -27.65 5.60
C LEU A 228 4.59 -28.92 4.97
N GLU A 229 3.74 -29.88 4.61
CA GLU A 229 4.18 -31.18 4.06
C GLU A 229 5.11 -31.04 2.84
N LYS A 230 4.84 -30.03 1.99
CA LYS A 230 5.64 -29.73 0.80
C LYS A 230 6.98 -29.04 1.10
N PHE A 231 7.16 -28.52 2.31
CA PHE A 231 8.32 -27.74 2.73
C PHE A 231 8.83 -28.25 4.09
N PRO A 232 9.41 -29.47 4.13
CA PRO A 232 9.96 -30.02 5.35
C PRO A 232 11.19 -29.24 5.83
N LEU A 233 11.45 -29.24 7.14
CA LEU A 233 12.61 -28.56 7.73
C LEU A 233 13.90 -29.37 7.55
N VAL A 234 14.41 -29.41 6.32
CA VAL A 234 15.67 -30.06 5.96
C VAL A 234 16.62 -29.04 5.32
N PRO A 235 17.95 -29.25 5.39
CA PRO A 235 18.91 -28.36 4.74
C PRO A 235 18.62 -28.20 3.24
N GLU A 236 18.91 -27.01 2.70
CA GLU A 236 18.75 -26.67 1.28
C GLU A 236 17.30 -26.62 0.75
N GLN A 237 16.30 -27.00 1.55
CA GLN A 237 14.90 -26.75 1.21
C GLN A 237 14.63 -25.23 1.24
N PRO A 238 14.12 -24.63 0.15
CA PRO A 238 13.75 -23.22 0.15
C PRO A 238 12.59 -22.95 1.10
N LEU A 239 12.48 -21.70 1.57
CA LEU A 239 11.31 -21.26 2.31
C LEU A 239 10.05 -21.43 1.45
N PRO A 240 8.90 -21.76 2.08
CA PRO A 240 7.60 -21.70 1.42
C PRO A 240 7.31 -20.36 0.76
#